data_AF-A0A956TQB9-F1
#
_entry.id   AF-A0A956TQB9-F1
#
_cell.length_a   1.000
_cell.length_b   1.000
_cell.length_c   1.000
_cell.angle_alpha   90.00
_cell.angle_beta   90.00
_cell.angle_gamma   90.00
#
_symmetry.space_group_name_H-M   'P 1'
#
loop_
_entity.id
_entity.type
_entity.pdbx_description
1 polymer ?
#
loop_
_entity_poly.entity_id
_entity_poly.type
_entity_poly.pdbx_seq_one_letter_code
_entity_poly.pdbx_strand_id
1 'polypeptide(L)'
;MRFAVVSIMLVCALFSPAFAEEGTDSGASRNIAEKISSEKISSEKSSPEKIFQRIKDLTAEFYPKAKIKSKGNNLHIEFKTRPFEVPATGAVEPGPEWGGILVDLELKDGPYQGKDAVPKKFNEYSFYHVVLMAPYSKSHDCHLLTRVAYPFDKSAEYVKQLGEIVDDLDSYL
;
A
#
# COMPACT_ATOMS: atom_id res chain seq x y z
N MET A 1 -24.06 -41.40 -7.88
CA MET A 1 -22.62 -41.52 -7.58
C MET A 1 -22.37 -40.92 -6.21
N ARG A 2 -21.78 -41.70 -5.28
CA ARG A 2 -21.56 -41.36 -3.86
C ARG A 2 -20.07 -41.18 -3.62
N PHE A 3 -19.61 -40.03 -3.14
CA PHE A 3 -18.30 -39.83 -2.47
C PHE A 3 -18.48 -38.62 -1.53
N ALA A 4 -18.56 -38.84 -0.21
CA ALA A 4 -17.48 -39.04 0.77
C ALA A 4 -17.05 -37.69 1.40
N VAL A 5 -17.68 -37.39 2.54
CA VAL A 5 -17.35 -36.26 3.42
C VAL A 5 -16.16 -36.69 4.29
N VAL A 6 -15.00 -36.05 4.09
CA VAL A 6 -13.83 -36.24 4.95
C VAL A 6 -13.82 -35.11 5.97
N SER A 7 -14.20 -35.43 7.21
CA SER A 7 -14.02 -34.54 8.37
C SER A 7 -12.56 -34.57 8.80
N ILE A 8 -11.89 -33.43 8.74
CA ILE A 8 -10.58 -33.23 9.35
C ILE A 8 -10.80 -32.48 10.66
N MET A 9 -10.78 -33.22 11.76
CA MET A 9 -10.55 -32.66 13.09
C MET A 9 -9.05 -32.46 13.27
N LEU A 10 -8.60 -31.23 13.49
CA LEU A 10 -7.22 -30.96 13.91
C LEU A 10 -7.20 -30.12 15.20
N VAL A 11 -7.10 -30.89 16.28
CA VAL A 11 -6.45 -30.69 17.58
C VAL A 11 -5.92 -29.27 17.89
N CYS A 12 -6.55 -28.64 18.89
CA CYS A 12 -6.00 -27.54 19.66
C CYS A 12 -4.84 -28.02 20.54
N ALA A 13 -3.66 -27.41 20.40
CA ALA A 13 -2.60 -27.48 21.39
C ALA A 13 -2.43 -26.11 22.05
N LEU A 14 -2.91 -26.02 23.29
CA LEU A 14 -2.61 -24.93 24.21
C LEU A 14 -1.18 -25.13 24.71
N PHE A 15 -0.30 -24.16 24.47
CA PHE A 15 1.01 -24.12 25.11
C PHE A 15 1.23 -22.72 25.68
N SER A 16 0.95 -22.58 26.98
CA SER A 16 1.41 -21.46 27.80
C SER A 16 2.71 -21.86 28.49
N PRO A 17 3.70 -20.98 28.53
CA PRO A 17 4.59 -20.91 29.66
C PRO A 17 4.47 -19.55 30.35
N ALA A 18 4.04 -19.63 31.62
CA ALA A 18 4.30 -18.61 32.61
C ALA A 18 5.81 -18.55 32.89
N PHE A 19 6.38 -17.34 32.90
CA PHE A 19 7.74 -17.12 33.40
C PHE A 19 7.71 -15.89 34.32
N ALA A 20 7.77 -16.17 35.62
CA ALA A 20 8.24 -15.27 36.67
C ALA A 20 9.77 -15.06 36.47
N GLU A 21 10.49 -14.06 36.98
CA GLU A 21 10.42 -13.42 38.28
C GLU A 21 11.38 -12.20 38.27
N GLU A 22 11.33 -11.40 39.32
CA GLU A 22 12.05 -10.15 39.57
C GLU A 22 13.59 -10.25 39.55
N GLY A 23 14.23 -9.11 39.29
CA GLY A 23 15.66 -8.90 39.52
C GLY A 23 16.03 -7.42 39.41
N THR A 24 15.90 -6.70 40.52
CA THR A 24 16.57 -5.42 40.74
C THR A 24 18.07 -5.65 40.90
N ASP A 25 18.93 -4.93 40.17
CA ASP A 25 20.18 -4.46 40.76
C ASP A 25 20.70 -3.17 40.10
N SER A 26 21.16 -2.30 40.99
CA SER A 26 21.79 -1.02 40.76
C SER A 26 23.29 -1.21 40.52
N GLY A 27 23.91 -0.44 39.62
CA GLY A 27 25.38 -0.35 39.67
C GLY A 27 26.09 0.18 38.43
N ALA A 28 26.61 1.39 38.59
CA ALA A 28 27.94 1.80 38.13
C ALA A 28 28.19 1.97 36.61
N SER A 29 28.16 3.25 36.23
CA SER A 29 29.04 3.92 35.27
C SER A 29 30.32 3.18 34.87
N ARG A 30 30.48 2.89 33.57
CA ARG A 30 31.77 2.99 32.88
C ARG A 30 31.58 3.58 31.49
N ASN A 31 32.09 4.80 31.33
CA ASN A 31 32.44 5.39 30.05
C ASN A 31 33.45 4.48 29.34
N ILE A 32 33.11 3.97 28.17
CA ILE A 32 34.09 3.54 27.18
C ILE A 32 33.67 4.17 25.86
N ALA A 33 34.40 5.22 25.52
CA ALA A 33 34.42 5.82 24.21
C ALA A 33 35.03 4.80 23.23
N GLU A 34 34.19 3.96 22.64
CA GLU A 34 34.53 3.33 21.36
C GLU A 34 33.87 4.13 20.26
N LYS A 35 34.73 4.97 19.68
CA LYS A 35 34.59 5.66 18.41
C LYS A 35 34.50 4.61 17.30
N ILE A 36 33.39 3.87 17.25
CA ILE A 36 33.01 3.13 16.05
C ILE A 36 32.54 4.20 15.08
N SER A 37 33.45 4.52 14.17
CA SER A 37 33.17 5.13 12.88
C SER A 37 32.01 4.35 12.25
N SER A 38 30.79 4.75 12.58
CA SER A 38 29.61 4.43 11.80
C SER A 38 29.86 5.10 10.46
N GLU A 39 30.49 4.36 9.55
CA GLU A 39 30.32 4.55 8.12
C GLU A 39 28.82 4.57 7.91
N LYS A 40 28.31 5.79 7.86
CA LYS A 40 27.00 6.15 7.40
C LYS A 40 27.03 5.81 5.91
N ILE A 41 26.94 4.53 5.60
CA ILE A 41 26.50 4.04 4.31
C ILE A 41 25.09 4.61 4.23
N SER A 42 25.00 5.81 3.66
CA SER A 42 23.76 6.35 3.16
C SER A 42 23.32 5.35 2.11
N SER A 43 22.58 4.33 2.53
CA SER A 43 21.65 3.64 1.67
C SER A 43 20.89 4.76 0.98
N GLU A 44 21.17 5.01 -0.29
CA GLU A 44 20.38 5.89 -1.12
C GLU A 44 18.97 5.34 -1.04
N LYS A 45 18.16 5.91 -0.15
CA LYS A 45 16.78 5.53 0.00
C LYS A 45 16.15 5.83 -1.35
N SER A 46 15.61 4.80 -1.98
CA SER A 46 14.88 4.90 -3.24
C SER A 46 13.88 6.05 -3.14
N SER A 47 14.09 7.10 -3.91
CA SER A 47 13.24 8.29 -3.88
C SER A 47 12.05 8.03 -4.79
N PRO A 48 10.79 8.06 -4.28
CA PRO A 48 9.61 7.84 -5.12
C PRO A 48 9.33 9.01 -6.08
N GLU A 49 10.17 10.04 -6.10
CA GLU A 49 9.95 11.27 -6.86
C GLU A 49 9.76 11.04 -8.36
N LYS A 50 10.57 10.16 -8.98
CA LYS A 50 10.49 9.92 -10.43
C LYS A 50 9.19 9.21 -10.81
N ILE A 51 8.82 8.13 -10.11
CA ILE A 51 7.57 7.41 -10.37
C ILE A 51 6.35 8.29 -10.08
N PHE A 52 6.38 9.05 -8.98
CA PHE A 52 5.31 9.98 -8.65
C PHE A 52 5.18 11.10 -9.69
N GLN A 53 6.30 11.62 -10.20
CA GLN A 53 6.25 12.60 -11.28
C GLN A 53 5.63 12.00 -12.54
N ARG A 54 6.03 10.78 -12.93
CA ARG A 54 5.46 10.11 -14.11
C ARG A 54 3.95 9.89 -13.98
N ILE A 55 3.48 9.51 -12.79
CA ILE A 55 2.05 9.33 -12.51
C ILE A 55 1.30 10.66 -12.49
N LYS A 56 1.92 11.74 -11.99
CA LYS A 56 1.35 13.10 -12.06
C LYS A 56 1.19 13.55 -13.50
N ASP A 57 2.18 13.30 -14.36
CA ASP A 57 2.14 13.66 -15.78
C ASP A 57 1.01 12.90 -16.50
N LEU A 58 0.92 11.57 -16.28
CA LEU A 58 -0.19 10.75 -16.80
C LEU A 58 -1.55 11.29 -16.31
N THR A 59 -1.65 11.64 -15.03
CA THR A 59 -2.89 12.17 -14.46
C THR A 59 -3.25 13.53 -15.06
N ALA A 60 -2.28 14.40 -15.34
CA ALA A 60 -2.52 15.69 -15.95
C ALA A 60 -3.06 15.57 -17.39
N GLU A 61 -2.67 14.52 -18.12
CA GLU A 61 -3.17 14.21 -19.46
C GLU A 61 -4.66 13.82 -19.45
N PHE A 62 -5.05 12.91 -18.56
CA PHE A 62 -6.44 12.42 -18.49
C PHE A 62 -7.36 13.33 -17.66
N TYR A 63 -6.83 13.98 -16.62
CA TYR A 63 -7.57 14.72 -15.60
C TYR A 63 -6.86 16.04 -15.26
N PRO A 64 -6.86 17.04 -16.16
CA PRO A 64 -6.10 18.29 -16.00
C PRO A 64 -6.52 19.16 -14.80
N LYS A 65 -7.66 18.86 -14.19
CA LYS A 65 -8.18 19.56 -12.99
C LYS A 65 -8.11 18.70 -11.73
N ALA A 66 -7.36 17.60 -11.75
CA ALA A 66 -7.16 16.76 -10.60
C ALA A 66 -6.42 17.52 -9.48
N LYS A 67 -6.83 17.28 -8.24
CA LYS A 67 -6.14 17.74 -7.04
C LYS A 67 -5.09 16.70 -6.69
N ILE A 68 -3.83 17.11 -6.63
CA ILE A 68 -2.71 16.23 -6.34
C ILE A 68 -2.07 16.67 -5.02
N LYS A 69 -1.99 15.75 -4.06
CA LYS A 69 -1.34 15.95 -2.75
C LYS A 69 -0.22 14.92 -2.61
N SER A 70 1.03 15.37 -2.57
CA SER A 70 2.19 14.51 -2.29
C SER A 70 2.75 14.81 -0.91
N LYS A 71 2.96 13.78 -0.09
CA LYS A 71 3.53 13.88 1.26
C LYS A 71 4.49 12.72 1.51
N GLY A 72 5.79 12.97 1.32
CA GLY A 72 6.83 11.96 1.46
C GLY A 72 6.58 10.79 0.50
N ASN A 73 6.42 9.59 1.06
CA ASN A 73 6.18 8.35 0.31
C ASN A 73 4.71 8.15 -0.11
N ASN A 74 3.86 9.17 0.06
CA ASN A 74 2.44 9.10 -0.29
C ASN A 74 2.11 10.07 -1.41
N LEU A 75 1.35 9.58 -2.40
CA LEU A 75 0.75 10.38 -3.46
C LEU A 75 -0.75 10.12 -3.49
N HIS A 76 -1.52 11.19 -3.35
CA HIS A 76 -2.98 11.15 -3.34
C HIS A 76 -3.53 12.06 -4.43
N ILE A 77 -4.44 11.52 -5.24
CA ILE A 77 -4.99 12.18 -6.42
C ILE A 77 -6.51 12.08 -6.37
N GLU A 78 -7.18 13.23 -6.49
CA GLU A 78 -8.64 13.32 -6.48
C GLU A 78 -9.12 14.12 -7.68
N PHE A 79 -10.06 13.57 -8.44
CA PHE A 79 -10.80 14.32 -9.45
C PHE A 79 -12.28 13.94 -9.39
N LYS A 80 -13.16 14.95 -9.29
CA LYS A 80 -14.62 14.75 -9.15
C LYS A 80 -14.97 13.67 -8.12
N THR A 81 -14.54 13.89 -6.89
CA THR A 81 -14.86 13.02 -5.75
C THR A 81 -15.96 13.65 -4.90
N ARG A 82 -16.79 12.81 -4.27
CA ARG A 82 -17.80 13.21 -3.29
C ARG A 82 -17.64 12.40 -2.01
N PRO A 83 -18.00 12.96 -0.84
CA PRO A 83 -18.10 12.16 0.37
C PRO A 83 -19.24 11.14 0.23
N PHE A 84 -19.01 9.93 0.71
CA PHE A 84 -19.98 8.85 0.79
C PHE A 84 -19.86 8.16 2.15
N GLU A 85 -21.00 7.80 2.75
CA GLU A 85 -21.04 7.07 4.01
C GLU A 85 -20.96 5.57 3.73
N VAL A 86 -19.91 4.93 4.25
CA VAL A 86 -19.70 3.49 4.13
C VAL A 86 -20.68 2.76 5.06
N PRO A 87 -21.67 1.99 4.54
CA PRO A 87 -22.73 1.43 5.38
C PRO A 87 -22.22 0.46 6.45
N ALA A 88 -21.08 -0.20 6.21
CA ALA A 88 -20.50 -1.17 7.13
C ALA A 88 -19.84 -0.53 8.36
N THR A 89 -19.31 0.69 8.23
CA THR A 89 -18.53 1.36 9.28
C THR A 89 -19.16 2.66 9.77
N GLY A 90 -20.09 3.25 9.00
CA GLY A 90 -20.60 4.60 9.21
C GLY A 90 -19.56 5.70 8.94
N ALA A 91 -18.38 5.33 8.40
CA ALA A 91 -17.34 6.29 8.09
C ALA A 91 -17.64 7.04 6.80
N VAL A 92 -17.32 8.33 6.76
CA VAL A 92 -17.42 9.13 5.53
C VAL A 92 -16.10 9.05 4.79
N GLU A 93 -16.13 8.45 3.61
CA GLU A 93 -14.98 8.27 2.73
C GLU A 93 -15.20 8.96 1.37
N PRO A 94 -14.15 9.48 0.72
CA PRO A 94 -14.27 10.02 -0.63
C PRO A 94 -14.49 8.89 -1.64
N GLY A 95 -15.52 9.02 -2.48
CA GLY A 95 -15.77 8.15 -3.62
C GLY A 95 -15.76 8.93 -4.93
N PRO A 96 -15.30 8.34 -6.05
CA PRO A 96 -15.36 9.00 -7.35
C PRO A 96 -16.81 9.13 -7.83
N GLU A 97 -17.15 10.28 -8.41
CA GLU A 97 -18.38 10.47 -9.19
C GLU A 97 -18.16 10.03 -10.65
N TRP A 98 -19.20 10.14 -11.49
CA TRP A 98 -19.11 9.88 -12.92
C TRP A 98 -18.02 10.73 -13.60
N GLY A 99 -17.13 10.06 -14.33
CA GLY A 99 -15.92 10.65 -14.92
C GLY A 99 -14.87 11.14 -13.90
N GLY A 100 -14.99 10.75 -12.63
CA GLY A 100 -14.02 11.03 -11.57
C GLY A 100 -12.98 9.93 -11.38
N ILE A 101 -11.97 10.20 -10.55
CA ILE A 101 -11.00 9.21 -10.11
C ILE A 101 -10.48 9.53 -8.71
N LEU A 102 -10.15 8.50 -7.97
CA LEU A 102 -9.44 8.57 -6.70
C LEU A 102 -8.25 7.61 -6.77
N VAL A 103 -7.03 8.12 -6.58
CA VAL A 103 -5.82 7.32 -6.58
C VAL A 103 -5.03 7.57 -5.31
N ASP A 104 -4.72 6.50 -4.60
CA ASP A 104 -3.85 6.49 -3.44
C ASP A 104 -2.64 5.63 -3.75
N LEU A 105 -1.44 6.19 -3.61
CA LEU A 105 -0.19 5.47 -3.72
C LEU A 105 0.65 5.68 -2.48
N GLU A 106 1.24 4.59 -1.99
CA GLU A 106 2.11 4.59 -0.82
C GLU A 106 3.29 3.65 -1.05
N LEU A 107 4.51 4.19 -1.01
CA LEU A 107 5.74 3.39 -1.08
C LEU A 107 6.10 2.90 0.33
N LYS A 108 6.19 1.58 0.51
CA LYS A 108 6.49 0.92 1.78
C LYS A 108 7.70 0.02 1.64
N ASP A 109 8.49 -0.04 2.70
CA ASP A 109 9.63 -0.95 2.80
C ASP A 109 9.15 -2.41 2.94
N GLY A 110 9.95 -3.34 2.43
CA GLY A 110 9.70 -4.77 2.43
C GLY A 110 8.66 -5.25 1.41
N PRO A 111 8.36 -6.56 1.40
CA PRO A 111 7.30 -7.14 0.60
C PRO A 111 5.91 -6.79 1.14
N TYR A 112 4.91 -6.80 0.25
CA TYR A 112 3.52 -6.61 0.65
C TYR A 112 3.03 -7.75 1.57
N GLN A 113 2.52 -7.40 2.76
CA GLN A 113 2.02 -8.34 3.78
C GLN A 113 0.50 -8.22 4.01
N GLY A 114 -0.24 -7.57 3.11
CA GLY A 114 -1.68 -7.41 3.28
C GLY A 114 -2.45 -8.72 3.12
N LYS A 115 -3.69 -8.72 3.62
CA LYS A 115 -4.56 -9.92 3.62
C LYS A 115 -5.03 -10.32 2.23
N ASP A 116 -5.11 -9.37 1.31
CA ASP A 116 -5.60 -9.59 -0.05
C ASP A 116 -4.47 -10.02 -0.97
N ALA A 117 -4.67 -11.07 -1.77
CA ALA A 117 -3.80 -11.34 -2.90
C ALA A 117 -3.97 -10.23 -3.96
N VAL A 118 -2.88 -9.57 -4.34
CA VAL A 118 -2.82 -8.49 -5.33
C VAL A 118 -1.99 -8.93 -6.55
N PRO A 119 -2.28 -8.45 -7.77
CA PRO A 119 -3.29 -7.43 -8.12
C PRO A 119 -4.73 -7.96 -8.02
N LYS A 120 -5.64 -7.11 -7.54
CA LYS A 120 -7.06 -7.46 -7.34
C LYS A 120 -7.95 -6.35 -7.84
N LYS A 121 -8.97 -6.72 -8.62
CA LYS A 121 -10.05 -5.82 -9.04
C LYS A 121 -11.36 -6.27 -8.41
N PHE A 122 -12.09 -5.35 -7.79
CA PHE A 122 -13.40 -5.63 -7.23
C PHE A 122 -14.33 -4.42 -7.34
N ASN A 123 -15.63 -4.68 -7.17
CA ASN A 123 -16.65 -3.65 -7.11
C ASN A 123 -16.88 -3.37 -5.63
N GLU A 124 -16.32 -2.29 -5.11
CA GLU A 124 -16.52 -1.92 -3.71
C GLU A 124 -17.96 -1.45 -3.47
N TYR A 125 -18.58 -0.85 -4.50
CA TYR A 125 -20.01 -0.54 -4.52
C TYR A 125 -20.59 -0.68 -5.93
N SER A 126 -21.92 -0.57 -6.06
CA SER A 126 -22.64 -0.64 -7.34
C SER A 126 -22.30 0.50 -8.33
N PHE A 127 -21.45 1.45 -7.95
CA PHE A 127 -21.19 2.69 -8.69
C PHE A 127 -19.72 2.94 -9.07
N TYR A 128 -18.75 2.19 -8.53
CA TYR A 128 -17.36 2.25 -8.97
C TYR A 128 -16.58 0.94 -8.77
N HIS A 129 -15.48 0.81 -9.50
CA HIS A 129 -14.49 -0.24 -9.37
C HIS A 129 -13.32 0.21 -8.50
N VAL A 130 -12.70 -0.75 -7.81
CA VAL A 130 -11.41 -0.57 -7.14
C VAL A 130 -10.43 -1.56 -7.70
N VAL A 131 -9.23 -1.07 -8.00
CA VAL A 131 -8.06 -1.87 -8.35
C VAL A 131 -7.00 -1.65 -7.29
N LEU A 132 -6.56 -2.74 -6.68
CA LEU A 132 -5.45 -2.79 -5.73
C LEU A 132 -4.25 -3.47 -6.38
N MET A 133 -3.09 -2.85 -6.29
CA MET A 133 -1.81 -3.35 -6.79
C MET A 133 -0.73 -3.12 -5.72
N ALA A 134 0.26 -4.00 -5.66
CA ALA A 134 1.44 -3.81 -4.81
C ALA A 134 2.67 -4.49 -5.45
N PRO A 135 3.15 -4.00 -6.61
CA PRO A 135 4.39 -4.51 -7.19
C PRO A 135 5.53 -4.32 -6.20
N TYR A 136 6.40 -5.32 -6.16
CA TYR A 136 7.53 -5.39 -5.23
C TYR A 136 8.83 -5.26 -6.01
N SER A 137 9.66 -4.29 -5.61
CA SER A 137 11.03 -4.10 -6.06
C SER A 137 11.97 -4.93 -5.20
N LYS A 138 12.64 -5.91 -5.81
CA LYS A 138 13.68 -6.71 -5.13
C LYS A 138 14.95 -5.90 -4.90
N SER A 139 15.28 -4.99 -5.81
CA SER A 139 16.51 -4.18 -5.78
C SER A 139 16.51 -3.19 -4.63
N HIS A 140 15.33 -2.63 -4.31
CA HIS A 140 15.17 -1.62 -3.26
C HIS A 140 14.47 -2.15 -2.00
N ASP A 141 14.13 -3.44 -1.96
CA ASP A 141 13.38 -4.09 -0.87
C ASP A 141 12.17 -3.25 -0.44
N CYS A 142 11.30 -2.91 -1.39
CA CYS A 142 10.11 -2.10 -1.15
C CYS A 142 8.98 -2.44 -2.12
N HIS A 143 7.74 -2.06 -1.79
CA HIS A 143 6.57 -2.22 -2.65
C HIS A 143 5.77 -0.92 -2.77
N LEU A 144 5.12 -0.74 -3.91
CA LEU A 144 4.25 0.40 -4.16
C LEU A 144 2.78 0.00 -3.99
N LEU A 145 2.22 0.23 -2.81
CA LEU A 145 0.80 0.00 -2.58
C LEU A 145 -0.02 1.04 -3.36
N THR A 146 -0.79 0.57 -4.34
CA THR A 146 -1.59 1.41 -5.23
C THR A 146 -3.05 1.01 -5.12
N ARG A 147 -3.91 1.99 -4.82
CA ARG A 147 -5.37 1.87 -4.84
C ARG A 147 -5.95 2.85 -5.84
N VAL A 148 -6.72 2.35 -6.79
CA VAL A 148 -7.37 3.14 -7.84
C VAL A 148 -8.86 2.89 -7.76
N ALA A 149 -9.64 3.91 -7.39
CA ALA A 149 -11.10 3.86 -7.44
C ALA A 149 -11.62 4.68 -8.62
N TYR A 150 -12.49 4.08 -9.44
CA TYR A 150 -12.94 4.69 -10.68
C TYR A 150 -14.33 4.21 -11.15
N PRO A 151 -15.15 5.08 -11.78
CA PRO A 151 -16.48 4.76 -12.28
C PRO A 151 -16.44 3.90 -13.56
N PHE A 152 -17.58 3.35 -13.97
CA PHE A 152 -17.68 2.43 -15.11
C PHE A 152 -17.50 3.07 -16.50
N ASP A 153 -17.50 4.39 -16.62
CA ASP A 153 -17.60 5.10 -17.91
C ASP A 153 -16.27 5.30 -18.65
N LYS A 154 -15.20 5.78 -18.00
CA LYS A 154 -14.11 6.45 -18.75
C LYS A 154 -12.66 6.26 -18.30
N SER A 155 -12.36 5.29 -17.45
CA SER A 155 -11.03 5.21 -16.80
C SER A 155 -10.23 3.93 -17.11
N ALA A 156 -10.73 3.06 -18.00
CA ALA A 156 -10.04 1.80 -18.30
C ALA A 156 -8.64 2.01 -18.92
N GLU A 157 -8.50 2.98 -19.82
CA GLU A 157 -7.22 3.30 -20.45
C GLU A 157 -6.22 3.91 -19.47
N TYR A 158 -6.67 4.87 -18.65
CA TYR A 158 -5.84 5.44 -17.59
C TYR A 158 -5.36 4.36 -16.61
N VAL A 159 -6.26 3.48 -16.15
CA VAL A 159 -5.92 2.41 -15.20
C VAL A 159 -4.91 1.42 -15.81
N LYS A 160 -5.05 1.14 -17.12
CA LYS A 160 -4.10 0.30 -17.84
C LYS A 160 -2.71 0.94 -17.88
N GLN A 161 -2.61 2.20 -18.33
CA GLN A 161 -1.32 2.91 -18.41
C GLN A 161 -0.69 3.11 -17.03
N LEU A 162 -1.51 3.37 -16.01
CA LEU A 162 -1.06 3.45 -14.63
C LEU A 162 -0.49 2.09 -14.16
N GLY A 163 -1.16 0.99 -14.48
CA GLY A 163 -0.67 -0.36 -14.21
C GLY A 163 0.69 -0.62 -14.85
N GLU A 164 0.89 -0.24 -16.11
CA GLU A 164 2.17 -0.37 -16.82
C GLU A 164 3.31 0.42 -16.14
N ILE A 165 3.04 1.65 -15.65
CA ILE A 165 4.04 2.43 -14.88
C ILE A 165 4.35 1.77 -13.54
N VAL A 166 3.32 1.28 -12.86
CA VAL A 166 3.43 0.67 -11.52
C VAL A 166 4.17 -0.67 -11.60
N ASP A 167 3.92 -1.48 -12.63
CA ASP A 167 4.62 -2.75 -12.87
C ASP A 167 6.12 -2.54 -13.19
N ASP A 168 6.50 -1.40 -13.77
CA ASP A 168 7.88 -1.01 -14.07
C ASP A 168 8.57 -0.25 -12.91
N LEU A 169 8.21 -0.58 -11.66
CA LEU A 169 8.68 0.11 -10.45
C LEU A 169 10.21 0.23 -10.38
N ASP A 170 10.93 -0.84 -10.72
CA ASP A 170 12.40 -0.90 -10.64
C ASP A 170 13.10 0.12 -11.54
N SER A 171 12.46 0.56 -12.63
CA SER A 171 13.05 1.55 -13.54
C SER A 171 12.99 2.98 -13.01
N TYR A 172 12.17 3.25 -11.99
CA TYR A 172 11.94 4.59 -11.46
C TYR A 172 12.48 4.84 -10.04
N LEU A 173 12.85 3.79 -9.32
CA LEU A 173 13.46 3.89 -7.98
C LEU A 173 14.98 4.10 -8.05
#